data_AF-A0A956RZW4-F1
#
_entry.id   AF-A0A956RZW4-F1
#
_cell.length_a   1.000
_cell.length_b   1.000
_cell.length_c   1.000
_cell.angle_alpha   90.00
_cell.angle_beta   90.00
_cell.angle_gamma   90.00
#
_symmetry.space_group_name_H-M   'P 1'
#
loop_
_entity.id
_entity.type
_entity.pdbx_description
1 polymer ?
#
loop_
_entity_poly.entity_id
_entity_poly.type
_entity_poly.pdbx_seq_one_letter_code
_entity_poly.pdbx_strand_id
1 'polypeptide(L)'
;VQVLPPVPRTRRFRCRIPEALSDAVPRLLPPEHAQALDVPHVWIHVPLPHAVGEVAPALHRAAINCVSASNVEVFNERIVFERTGTVVGLRPEGKVHRHLMGVVGVRGEHGAPYVPDANVDAPLEHGRWRLRGGTLELRPGRSGGGRPDRYAMVRLLYCDAEDANGLAPGDLRQVAGSIENITARVANLTTTRGGAAPPAYADARLRFAEQLRSRGRLVTAPDFEIAARAFEPRITDVEVDSRVERTPEGVRQVERVRVRVPAESFADVEAESLVLRERLEDHLRQRMVLGHGVRVEVHT
;
A
#
# COMPACT_ATOMS: atom_id res chain seq x y z
N VAL A 1 3.07 12.02 14.49
CA VAL A 1 3.52 13.42 14.46
C VAL A 1 4.53 13.61 15.59
N GLN A 2 5.83 13.56 15.29
CA GLN A 2 6.83 13.93 16.29
C GLN A 2 6.88 15.46 16.33
N VAL A 3 6.29 16.04 17.36
CA VAL A 3 6.39 17.47 17.63
C VAL A 3 7.71 17.66 18.37
N LEU A 4 8.67 18.36 17.76
CA LEU A 4 9.88 18.77 18.45
C LEU A 4 9.46 19.59 19.69
N PRO A 5 10.07 19.36 20.87
CA PRO A 5 9.70 20.11 22.07
C PRO A 5 9.89 21.61 21.84
N PRO A 6 9.03 22.48 22.41
CA PRO A 6 9.15 23.91 22.25
C PRO A 6 10.50 24.39 22.81
N VAL A 7 11.33 24.97 21.94
CA VAL A 7 12.65 25.48 22.31
C VAL A 7 12.50 26.90 22.88
N PRO A 8 12.93 27.18 24.13
CA PRO A 8 12.84 28.52 24.71
C PRO A 8 13.63 29.55 23.91
N ARG A 9 13.05 30.75 23.72
CA ARG A 9 13.67 31.87 22.97
C ARG A 9 15.02 32.33 23.53
N THR A 10 15.31 32.01 24.79
CA THR A 10 16.49 32.46 25.53
C THR A 10 17.72 31.56 25.35
N ARG A 11 17.58 30.35 24.78
CA ARG A 11 18.74 29.47 24.54
C ARG A 11 19.42 29.85 23.22
N ARG A 12 20.73 30.10 23.24
CA ARG A 12 21.56 30.10 22.03
C ARG A 12 21.75 28.65 21.59
N PHE A 13 20.76 28.10 20.88
CA PHE A 13 20.74 26.71 20.42
C PHE A 13 21.34 26.53 19.01
N ARG A 14 21.93 27.60 18.46
CA ARG A 14 22.52 27.61 17.12
C ARG A 14 24.03 27.68 17.22
N CYS A 15 24.72 26.68 16.68
CA CYS A 15 26.17 26.68 16.48
C CYS A 15 26.48 26.05 15.12
N ARG A 16 27.67 26.33 14.57
CA ARG A 16 28.08 25.72 13.28
C ARG A 16 28.19 24.21 13.41
N ILE A 17 29.13 23.76 14.24
CA ILE A 17 29.33 22.35 14.61
C ILE A 17 29.61 22.32 16.11
N PRO A 18 28.99 21.43 16.90
CA PRO A 18 29.36 21.23 18.30
C PRO A 18 30.82 20.79 18.40
N GLU A 19 31.54 21.31 19.39
CA GLU A 19 32.97 21.04 19.57
C GLU A 19 33.28 19.54 19.67
N ALA A 20 32.43 18.78 20.34
CA ALA A 20 32.57 17.32 20.46
C ALA A 20 32.45 16.56 19.12
N LEU A 21 31.98 17.21 18.06
CA LEU A 21 31.71 16.61 16.74
C LEU A 21 32.48 17.28 15.59
N SER A 22 33.36 18.24 15.89
CA SER A 22 34.07 19.06 14.91
C SER A 22 34.84 18.24 13.87
N ASP A 23 35.46 17.15 14.30
CA ASP A 23 36.27 16.28 13.43
C ASP A 23 35.45 15.24 12.66
N ALA A 24 34.29 14.85 13.19
CA ALA A 24 33.48 13.77 12.65
C ALA A 24 32.50 14.25 11.58
N VAL A 25 31.82 15.38 11.82
CA VAL A 25 30.76 15.89 10.94
C VAL A 25 31.23 16.15 9.50
N PRO A 26 32.38 16.80 9.25
CA PRO A 26 32.85 17.03 7.88
C PRO A 26 33.14 15.75 7.10
N ARG A 27 33.45 14.64 7.81
CA ARG A 27 33.72 13.33 7.18
C ARG A 27 32.45 12.57 6.83
N LEU A 28 31.36 12.86 7.54
CA LEU A 28 30.05 12.22 7.34
C LEU A 28 29.24 12.88 6.21
N LEU A 29 29.58 14.11 5.84
CA LEU A 29 28.86 14.87 4.82
C LEU A 29 29.59 14.83 3.47
N PRO A 30 28.86 14.65 2.36
CA PRO A 30 29.42 14.84 1.03
C PRO A 30 30.04 16.24 0.87
N PRO A 31 31.12 16.40 0.09
CA PRO A 31 31.82 17.69 -0.08
C PRO A 31 30.91 18.84 -0.53
N GLU A 32 29.91 18.53 -1.36
CA GLU A 32 28.88 19.46 -1.85
C GLU A 32 27.96 20.03 -0.75
N HIS A 33 27.92 19.40 0.42
CA HIS A 33 27.18 19.87 1.59
C HIS A 33 28.07 20.56 2.64
N ALA A 34 29.39 20.61 2.44
CA ALA A 34 30.31 21.21 3.41
C ALA A 34 30.02 22.71 3.65
N GLN A 35 29.65 23.44 2.59
CA GLN A 35 29.27 24.87 2.69
C GLN A 35 28.03 25.09 3.57
N ALA A 36 27.16 24.08 3.71
CA ALA A 36 26.03 24.19 4.61
C ALA A 36 26.51 24.39 6.05
N LEU A 37 27.62 23.77 6.47
CA LEU A 37 28.14 23.84 7.85
C LEU A 37 28.65 25.23 8.26
N ASP A 38 28.85 26.15 7.32
CA ASP A 38 29.32 27.52 7.59
C ASP A 38 28.26 28.41 8.24
N VAL A 39 27.00 27.97 8.23
CA VAL A 39 25.87 28.67 8.86
C VAL A 39 25.60 28.06 10.24
N PRO A 40 25.12 28.82 11.25
CA PRO A 40 24.71 28.25 12.53
C PRO A 40 23.48 27.34 12.41
N HIS A 41 23.59 26.08 12.86
CA HIS A 41 22.54 25.06 12.86
C HIS A 41 22.03 24.76 14.26
N VAL A 42 20.82 24.19 14.32
CA VAL A 42 20.32 23.52 15.52
C VAL A 42 20.78 22.06 15.47
N TRP A 43 21.51 21.64 16.49
CA TRP A 43 21.97 20.26 16.63
C TRP A 43 21.07 19.51 17.61
N ILE A 44 20.56 18.37 17.20
CA ILE A 44 19.69 17.51 18.02
C ILE A 44 20.46 16.22 18.30
N HIS A 45 20.73 15.96 19.57
CA HIS A 45 21.33 14.70 20.02
C HIS A 45 20.21 13.72 20.38
N VAL A 46 20.17 12.58 19.70
CA VAL A 46 19.23 11.49 19.96
C VAL A 46 20.03 10.33 20.57
N PRO A 47 20.01 10.15 21.90
CA PRO A 47 20.69 9.03 22.52
C PRO A 47 20.01 7.72 22.10
N LEU A 48 20.79 6.75 21.66
CA LEU A 48 20.31 5.42 21.33
C LEU A 48 20.49 4.50 22.55
N PRO A 49 19.54 3.59 22.84
CA PRO A 49 19.70 2.61 23.90
C PRO A 49 20.92 1.70 23.64
N HIS A 50 21.64 1.31 24.68
CA HIS A 50 22.82 0.42 24.57
C HIS A 50 22.54 -0.94 23.93
N ALA A 51 21.27 -1.38 23.90
CA ALA A 51 20.85 -2.62 23.26
C ALA A 51 20.71 -2.53 21.74
N VAL A 52 20.69 -1.31 21.17
CA VAL A 52 20.70 -1.11 19.73
C VAL A 52 22.17 -1.23 19.30
N GLY A 53 22.49 -2.22 18.46
CA GLY A 53 23.83 -2.40 17.90
C GLY A 53 24.31 -1.19 17.09
N GLU A 54 25.39 -1.34 16.33
CA GLU A 54 25.94 -0.23 15.53
C GLU A 54 24.88 0.32 14.54
N VAL A 55 24.32 1.50 14.84
CA VAL A 55 23.32 2.18 14.00
C VAL A 55 23.96 2.89 12.82
N ALA A 56 25.25 3.23 12.93
CA ALA A 56 26.01 3.94 11.91
C ALA A 56 25.97 3.28 10.51
N PRO A 57 26.16 1.95 10.36
CA PRO A 57 26.04 1.31 9.04
C PRO A 57 24.61 1.26 8.49
N ALA A 58 23.58 1.25 9.34
CA ALA A 58 22.18 1.10 8.93
C ALA A 58 21.45 2.44 8.67
N LEU A 59 21.90 3.54 9.31
CA LEU A 59 21.30 4.86 9.15
C LEU A 59 21.92 5.62 7.98
N HIS A 60 21.40 5.40 6.78
CA HIS A 60 21.90 6.09 5.58
C HIS A 60 21.43 7.55 5.48
N ARG A 61 20.20 7.86 5.91
CA ARG A 61 19.60 9.21 5.80
C ARG A 61 18.40 9.39 6.71
N ALA A 62 18.26 10.58 7.29
CA ALA A 62 17.00 11.07 7.84
C ALA A 62 16.44 12.18 6.94
N ALA A 63 15.15 12.13 6.63
CA ALA A 63 14.49 13.12 5.80
C ALA A 63 13.19 13.59 6.46
N ILE A 64 12.92 14.88 6.37
CA ILE A 64 11.69 15.52 6.84
C ILE A 64 10.84 15.96 5.65
N ASN A 65 9.55 16.21 5.88
CA ASN A 65 8.59 16.60 4.84
C ASN A 65 8.43 15.54 3.74
N CYS A 66 8.41 14.27 4.14
CA CYS A 66 8.30 13.13 3.25
C CYS A 66 6.94 12.46 3.43
N VAL A 67 6.40 11.92 2.33
CA VAL A 67 5.12 11.21 2.28
C VAL A 67 5.26 10.02 1.35
N SER A 68 4.59 8.91 1.66
CA SER A 68 4.43 7.80 0.73
C SER A 68 3.43 8.18 -0.36
N ALA A 69 3.85 8.10 -1.61
CA ALA A 69 3.01 8.33 -2.78
C ALA A 69 2.84 7.03 -3.57
N SER A 70 1.69 6.91 -4.25
CA SER A 70 1.39 5.78 -5.14
C SER A 70 1.11 6.29 -6.54
N ASN A 71 1.51 5.52 -7.55
CA ASN A 71 1.22 5.86 -8.94
C ASN A 71 -0.26 5.61 -9.25
N VAL A 72 -1.09 6.63 -9.06
CA VAL A 72 -2.51 6.59 -9.36
C VAL A 72 -2.91 7.77 -10.24
N GLU A 73 -3.70 7.50 -11.28
CA GLU A 73 -4.26 8.50 -12.17
C GLU A 73 -5.77 8.44 -12.17
N VAL A 74 -6.39 9.62 -12.12
CA VAL A 74 -7.84 9.77 -12.28
C VAL A 74 -8.15 10.08 -13.75
N PHE A 75 -8.90 9.19 -14.39
CA PHE A 75 -9.39 9.37 -15.74
C PHE A 75 -10.89 9.70 -15.71
N ASN A 76 -11.30 10.75 -16.42
CA ASN A 76 -12.70 11.15 -16.52
C ASN A 76 -13.18 10.96 -17.95
N GLU A 77 -14.29 10.26 -18.14
CA GLU A 77 -14.85 9.96 -19.44
C GLU A 77 -16.35 10.26 -19.48
N ARG A 78 -16.81 10.80 -20.61
CA ARG A 78 -18.23 11.03 -20.87
C ARG A 78 -18.77 9.92 -21.77
N ILE A 79 -19.61 9.06 -21.21
CA ILE A 79 -20.28 8.00 -21.95
C ILE A 79 -21.61 8.51 -22.48
N VAL A 80 -21.73 8.65 -23.79
CA VAL A 80 -22.97 9.06 -24.45
C VAL A 80 -23.72 7.80 -24.90
N PHE A 81 -24.84 7.48 -24.24
CA PHE A 81 -25.50 6.18 -24.40
C PHE A 81 -25.97 5.90 -25.84
N GLU A 82 -26.38 6.93 -26.56
CA GLU A 82 -26.81 6.80 -27.97
C GLU A 82 -25.66 6.41 -28.91
N ARG A 83 -24.41 6.80 -28.58
CA ARG A 83 -23.23 6.56 -29.44
C ARG A 83 -22.45 5.32 -29.00
N THR A 84 -22.21 5.21 -27.70
CA THR A 84 -21.34 4.18 -27.11
C THR A 84 -22.13 2.98 -26.58
N GLY A 85 -23.46 3.11 -26.48
CA GLY A 85 -24.29 2.14 -25.78
C GLY A 85 -24.16 2.24 -24.26
N THR A 86 -24.68 1.22 -23.58
CA THR A 86 -24.69 1.09 -22.11
C THR A 86 -23.58 0.20 -21.58
N VAL A 87 -22.74 -0.36 -22.44
CA VAL A 87 -21.70 -1.33 -22.09
C VAL A 87 -20.40 -0.84 -22.71
N VAL A 88 -19.45 -0.41 -21.87
CA VAL A 88 -18.23 0.30 -22.30
C VAL A 88 -17.00 -0.47 -21.89
N GLY A 89 -16.08 -0.73 -22.83
CA GLY A 89 -14.78 -1.31 -22.51
C GLY A 89 -13.88 -0.29 -21.80
N LEU A 90 -13.27 -0.67 -20.67
CA LEU A 90 -12.45 0.23 -19.86
C LEU A 90 -10.98 0.22 -20.26
N ARG A 91 -10.69 0.26 -21.56
CA ARG A 91 -9.34 0.35 -22.09
C ARG A 91 -9.12 1.75 -22.65
N PRO A 92 -8.33 2.62 -21.98
CA PRO A 92 -7.98 3.90 -22.56
C PRO A 92 -7.24 3.64 -23.87
N GLU A 93 -7.76 4.18 -24.98
CA GLU A 93 -7.19 3.99 -26.32
C GLU A 93 -5.69 4.36 -26.32
N GLY A 94 -4.86 3.47 -26.87
CA GLY A 94 -3.42 3.70 -27.01
C GLY A 94 -2.54 3.46 -25.78
N LYS A 95 -3.08 3.04 -24.63
CA LYS A 95 -2.29 2.78 -23.40
C LYS A 95 -2.41 1.33 -22.93
N VAL A 96 -1.61 0.45 -23.55
CA VAL A 96 -1.59 -1.02 -23.30
C VAL A 96 -1.15 -1.37 -21.86
N HIS A 97 -0.45 -0.46 -21.20
CA HIS A 97 0.22 -0.65 -19.91
C HIS A 97 -0.55 -0.09 -18.69
N ARG A 98 -1.82 0.33 -18.89
CA ARG A 98 -2.64 0.86 -17.80
C ARG A 98 -3.58 -0.17 -17.21
N HIS A 99 -3.55 -0.26 -15.89
CA HIS A 99 -4.38 -1.17 -15.13
C HIS A 99 -5.47 -0.41 -14.38
N LEU A 100 -6.72 -0.82 -14.60
CA LEU A 100 -7.87 -0.27 -13.89
C LEU A 100 -7.82 -0.72 -12.42
N MET A 101 -7.79 0.23 -11.50
CA MET A 101 -7.91 -0.02 -10.07
C MET A 101 -9.38 -0.04 -9.61
N GLY A 102 -10.23 0.78 -10.24
CA GLY A 102 -11.65 0.79 -9.93
C GLY A 102 -12.41 2.00 -10.44
N VAL A 103 -13.71 2.02 -10.14
CA VAL A 103 -14.61 3.12 -10.44
C VAL A 103 -14.68 4.03 -9.20
N VAL A 104 -14.26 5.28 -9.35
CA VAL A 104 -14.32 6.30 -8.28
C VAL A 104 -15.74 6.83 -8.13
N GLY A 105 -16.45 6.98 -9.23
CA GLY A 105 -17.83 7.42 -9.22
C GLY A 105 -18.41 7.56 -10.61
N VAL A 106 -19.73 7.47 -10.69
CA VAL A 106 -20.49 7.67 -11.92
C VAL A 106 -21.60 8.66 -11.62
N ARG A 107 -21.75 9.68 -12.48
CA ARG A 107 -22.80 10.71 -12.35
C ARG A 107 -23.60 10.81 -13.64
N GLY A 108 -24.91 10.93 -13.50
CA GLY A 108 -25.81 11.17 -14.61
C GLY A 108 -25.74 12.60 -15.14
N GLU A 109 -26.51 12.83 -16.20
CA GLU A 109 -26.63 14.12 -16.90
C GLU A 109 -26.99 15.29 -15.96
N HIS A 110 -27.76 15.02 -14.91
CA HIS A 110 -28.23 16.02 -13.95
C HIS A 110 -27.40 16.05 -12.65
N GLY A 111 -26.24 15.39 -12.63
CA GLY A 111 -25.38 15.29 -11.46
C GLY A 111 -25.81 14.22 -10.44
N ALA A 112 -26.95 13.55 -10.65
CA ALA A 112 -27.42 12.45 -9.81
C ALA A 112 -26.39 11.29 -9.78
N PRO A 113 -26.08 10.73 -8.60
CA PRO A 113 -25.12 9.64 -8.51
C PRO A 113 -25.71 8.35 -9.09
N TYR A 114 -24.90 7.64 -9.87
CA TYR A 114 -25.20 6.26 -10.21
C TYR A 114 -24.64 5.37 -9.11
N VAL A 115 -25.40 4.36 -8.73
CA VAL A 115 -25.06 3.45 -7.64
C VAL A 115 -24.64 2.08 -8.19
N PRO A 116 -23.85 1.30 -7.44
CA PRO A 116 -23.58 -0.08 -7.82
C PRO A 116 -24.89 -0.85 -8.00
N ASP A 117 -24.98 -1.70 -9.03
CA ASP A 117 -26.16 -2.54 -9.31
C ASP A 117 -26.48 -3.51 -8.15
N ALA A 118 -25.48 -3.82 -7.31
CA ALA A 118 -25.64 -4.62 -6.10
C ALA A 118 -26.33 -3.88 -4.93
N ASN A 119 -26.52 -2.56 -5.03
CA ASN A 119 -27.20 -1.78 -4.01
C ASN A 119 -28.72 -1.91 -4.18
N VAL A 120 -29.33 -2.74 -3.33
CA VAL A 120 -30.76 -3.08 -3.36
C VAL A 120 -31.64 -1.93 -2.85
N ASP A 121 -31.14 -1.12 -1.93
CA ASP A 121 -31.90 -0.06 -1.26
C ASP A 121 -31.97 1.25 -2.07
N ALA A 122 -31.26 1.30 -3.19
CA ALA A 122 -31.22 2.51 -3.99
C ALA A 122 -32.53 2.75 -4.74
N PRO A 123 -32.98 4.02 -4.89
CA PRO A 123 -34.19 4.33 -5.64
C PRO A 123 -34.13 3.87 -7.10
N LEU A 124 -35.27 3.53 -7.69
CA LEU A 124 -35.36 3.00 -9.06
C LEU A 124 -34.98 4.04 -10.12
N GLU A 125 -35.13 5.32 -9.78
CA GLU A 125 -34.77 6.46 -10.62
C GLU A 125 -33.25 6.69 -10.70
N HIS A 126 -32.46 6.18 -9.76
CA HIS A 126 -31.01 6.31 -9.83
C HIS A 126 -30.42 5.42 -10.94
N GLY A 127 -29.42 5.93 -11.65
CA GLY A 127 -28.66 5.09 -12.58
C GLY A 127 -27.93 3.97 -11.84
N ARG A 128 -27.70 2.84 -12.54
CA ARG A 128 -26.94 1.70 -11.99
C ARG A 128 -25.65 1.52 -12.75
N TRP A 129 -24.63 1.01 -12.08
CA TRP A 129 -23.41 0.59 -12.75
C TRP A 129 -22.90 -0.74 -12.20
N ARG A 130 -22.23 -1.51 -13.06
CA ARG A 130 -21.61 -2.79 -12.71
C ARG A 130 -20.32 -2.95 -13.49
N LEU A 131 -19.24 -3.32 -12.80
CA LEU A 131 -17.97 -3.66 -13.42
C LEU A 131 -17.88 -5.18 -13.59
N ARG A 132 -17.69 -5.65 -14.83
CA ARG A 132 -17.56 -7.08 -15.13
C ARG A 132 -16.53 -7.31 -16.25
N GLY A 133 -15.49 -8.08 -15.96
CA GLY A 133 -14.54 -8.55 -16.99
C GLY A 133 -13.85 -7.44 -17.79
N GLY A 134 -13.53 -6.30 -17.16
CA GLY A 134 -12.93 -5.14 -17.84
C GLY A 134 -13.92 -4.23 -18.57
N THR A 135 -15.22 -4.50 -18.42
CA THR A 135 -16.30 -3.73 -19.03
C THR A 135 -17.16 -3.07 -17.96
N LEU A 136 -17.52 -1.81 -18.17
CA LEU A 136 -18.47 -1.07 -17.35
C LEU A 136 -19.84 -1.15 -18.01
N GLU A 137 -20.77 -1.78 -17.31
CA GLU A 137 -22.18 -1.79 -17.67
C GLU A 137 -22.89 -0.66 -16.91
N LEU A 138 -23.66 0.16 -17.62
CA LEU A 138 -24.40 1.30 -17.10
C LEU A 138 -25.88 1.13 -17.43
N ARG A 139 -26.74 1.19 -16.41
CA ARG A 139 -28.18 1.32 -16.62
C ARG A 139 -28.55 2.80 -16.42
N PRO A 140 -29.06 3.50 -17.46
CA PRO A 140 -29.36 4.91 -17.35
C PRO A 140 -30.34 5.19 -16.20
N GLY A 141 -30.01 6.21 -15.40
CA GLY A 141 -30.94 6.77 -14.44
C GLY A 141 -32.10 7.47 -15.13
N ARG A 142 -33.13 7.82 -14.37
CA ARG A 142 -34.25 8.62 -14.82
C ARG A 142 -34.25 9.95 -14.08
N SER A 143 -34.35 11.02 -14.86
CA SER A 143 -34.56 12.38 -14.35
C SER A 143 -35.97 12.52 -13.75
N GLY A 144 -36.23 13.60 -13.01
CA GLY A 144 -37.51 13.85 -12.32
C GLY A 144 -38.77 13.81 -13.20
N GLY A 145 -38.62 13.87 -14.54
CA GLY A 145 -39.72 13.66 -15.51
C GLY A 145 -39.81 12.24 -16.08
N GLY A 146 -39.12 11.26 -15.51
CA GLY A 146 -39.10 9.86 -15.97
C GLY A 146 -38.24 9.61 -17.22
N ARG A 147 -37.67 10.66 -17.82
CA ARG A 147 -36.79 10.55 -19.01
C ARG A 147 -35.44 9.94 -18.63
N PRO A 148 -34.95 8.93 -19.38
CA PRO A 148 -33.63 8.37 -19.15
C PRO A 148 -32.53 9.40 -19.42
N ASP A 149 -31.47 9.36 -18.63
CA ASP A 149 -30.27 10.17 -18.89
C ASP A 149 -29.70 9.89 -20.28
N ARG A 150 -29.17 10.92 -20.94
CA ARG A 150 -28.54 10.77 -22.28
C ARG A 150 -27.07 10.40 -22.22
N TYR A 151 -26.42 10.71 -21.11
CA TYR A 151 -25.01 10.41 -20.88
C TYR A 151 -24.73 10.23 -19.39
N ALA A 152 -23.60 9.61 -19.10
CA ALA A 152 -23.02 9.55 -17.76
C ALA A 152 -21.56 10.00 -17.79
N MET A 153 -21.14 10.70 -16.74
CA MET A 153 -19.76 11.02 -16.46
C MET A 153 -19.19 9.93 -15.56
N VAL A 154 -18.19 9.22 -16.06
CA VAL A 154 -17.51 8.12 -15.35
C VAL A 154 -16.14 8.61 -14.91
N ARG A 155 -15.82 8.42 -13.64
CA ARG A 155 -14.51 8.70 -13.06
C ARG A 155 -13.86 7.38 -12.65
N LEU A 156 -12.72 7.09 -13.26
CA LEU A 156 -11.98 5.85 -13.11
C LEU A 156 -10.61 6.12 -12.48
N LEU A 157 -10.10 5.11 -11.76
CA LEU A 157 -8.76 5.13 -11.19
C LEU A 157 -7.90 4.11 -11.93
N TYR A 158 -6.74 4.54 -12.42
CA TYR A 158 -5.75 3.70 -13.11
C TYR A 158 -4.39 3.76 -12.41
N CYS A 159 -3.57 2.74 -12.62
CA CYS A 159 -2.14 2.74 -12.31
C CYS A 159 -1.34 2.11 -13.46
N ASP A 160 -0.04 2.37 -13.52
CA ASP A 160 0.86 1.74 -14.50
C ASP A 160 1.55 0.48 -13.96
N ALA A 161 1.07 -0.07 -12.83
CA ALA A 161 1.53 -1.31 -12.21
C ALA A 161 3.08 -1.47 -12.20
N GLU A 162 3.60 -2.56 -12.77
CA GLU A 162 5.03 -2.90 -12.78
C GLU A 162 5.90 -1.90 -13.53
N ASP A 163 5.34 -1.22 -14.54
CA ASP A 163 6.08 -0.24 -15.36
C ASP A 163 6.45 1.01 -14.55
N ALA A 164 5.84 1.22 -13.38
CA ALA A 164 6.16 2.30 -12.46
C ALA A 164 7.24 1.93 -11.41
N ASN A 165 7.71 0.68 -11.40
CA ASN A 165 8.77 0.25 -10.50
C ASN A 165 10.16 0.63 -11.05
N GLY A 166 11.16 0.67 -10.16
CA GLY A 166 12.56 0.80 -10.56
C GLY A 166 13.04 2.22 -10.82
N LEU A 167 12.22 3.26 -10.61
CA LEU A 167 12.68 4.65 -10.68
C LEU A 167 13.71 4.87 -9.57
N ALA A 168 14.91 5.30 -9.94
CA ALA A 168 16.01 5.49 -9.02
C ALA A 168 15.77 6.71 -8.12
N PRO A 169 16.39 6.77 -6.93
CA PRO A 169 16.29 7.95 -6.07
C PRO A 169 16.66 9.24 -6.83
N GLY A 170 15.75 10.22 -6.84
CA GLY A 170 15.94 11.50 -7.53
C GLY A 170 15.37 11.59 -8.95
N ASP A 171 14.80 10.51 -9.49
CA ASP A 171 14.14 10.52 -10.81
C ASP A 171 12.80 11.28 -10.78
N LEU A 172 12.08 11.28 -9.66
CA LEU A 172 10.86 12.06 -9.49
C LEU A 172 11.18 13.52 -9.13
N ARG A 173 11.23 14.40 -10.14
CA ARG A 173 11.77 15.77 -9.98
C ARG A 173 10.75 16.87 -9.75
N GLN A 174 9.46 16.61 -9.97
CA GLN A 174 8.44 17.65 -9.97
C GLN A 174 7.07 17.13 -9.52
N VAL A 175 6.29 18.01 -8.90
CA VAL A 175 4.85 17.83 -8.65
C VAL A 175 4.08 18.62 -9.71
N ALA A 176 3.09 18.00 -10.36
CA ALA A 176 2.34 18.60 -11.46
C ALA A 176 1.55 19.87 -11.07
N GLY A 177 1.16 20.00 -9.80
CA GLY A 177 0.56 21.23 -9.25
C GLY A 177 1.60 22.08 -8.54
N SER A 178 1.59 23.40 -8.79
CA SER A 178 2.34 24.34 -7.97
C SER A 178 1.77 24.30 -6.56
N ILE A 179 2.52 23.77 -5.61
CA ILE A 179 2.16 23.94 -4.21
C ILE A 179 2.74 25.30 -3.80
N GLU A 180 1.86 26.28 -3.62
CA GLU A 180 2.24 27.60 -3.13
C GLU A 180 3.08 27.42 -1.84
N ASN A 181 4.25 28.07 -1.80
CA ASN A 181 5.22 28.02 -0.70
C ASN A 181 6.15 26.79 -0.61
N ILE A 182 6.19 25.89 -1.61
CA ILE A 182 7.24 24.86 -1.69
C ILE A 182 8.38 25.34 -2.59
N THR A 183 9.46 25.81 -1.98
CA THR A 183 10.77 26.02 -2.61
C THR A 183 11.65 24.77 -2.57
N ALA A 184 11.17 23.69 -1.95
CA ALA A 184 11.92 22.46 -1.76
C ALA A 184 12.04 21.66 -3.06
N ARG A 185 13.22 21.08 -3.29
CA ARG A 185 13.43 20.11 -4.39
C ARG A 185 12.59 18.86 -4.14
N VAL A 186 11.89 18.41 -5.16
CA VAL A 186 11.12 17.16 -5.13
C VAL A 186 12.03 16.03 -5.60
N ALA A 187 12.05 14.93 -4.85
CA ALA A 187 12.79 13.72 -5.16
C ALA A 187 12.14 12.53 -4.44
N ASN A 188 12.09 11.37 -5.08
CA ASN A 188 11.92 10.12 -4.36
C ASN A 188 13.20 9.77 -3.61
N LEU A 189 13.05 9.33 -2.36
CA LEU A 189 14.18 9.00 -1.48
C LEU A 189 14.70 7.59 -1.69
N THR A 190 13.83 6.71 -2.16
CA THR A 190 14.09 5.29 -2.37
C THR A 190 13.64 4.90 -3.78
N THR A 191 14.13 3.76 -4.26
CA THR A 191 13.68 3.18 -5.52
C THR A 191 12.18 2.88 -5.45
N THR A 192 11.42 3.21 -6.50
CA THR A 192 9.99 2.89 -6.53
C THR A 192 9.77 1.38 -6.64
N ARG A 193 8.81 0.86 -5.88
CA ARG A 193 8.47 -0.56 -5.80
C ARG A 193 6.98 -0.72 -5.48
N GLY A 194 6.47 -1.95 -5.59
CA GLY A 194 5.13 -2.33 -5.15
C GLY A 194 4.04 -2.21 -6.22
N GLY A 195 4.38 -1.74 -7.42
CA GLY A 195 3.54 -1.93 -8.59
C GLY A 195 3.50 -3.41 -8.97
N ALA A 196 2.31 -3.98 -9.05
CA ALA A 196 2.09 -5.36 -9.46
C ALA A 196 0.91 -5.40 -10.43
N ALA A 197 1.05 -6.14 -11.53
CA ALA A 197 -0.08 -6.39 -12.41
C ALA A 197 -1.14 -7.22 -11.66
N PRO A 198 -2.43 -7.13 -12.03
CA PRO A 198 -3.44 -8.03 -11.52
C PRO A 198 -2.97 -9.49 -11.72
N PRO A 199 -3.10 -10.36 -10.71
CA PRO A 199 -2.65 -11.74 -10.82
C PRO A 199 -3.37 -12.45 -11.96
N ALA A 200 -2.70 -13.41 -12.59
CA ALA A 200 -3.30 -14.24 -13.62
C ALA A 200 -4.61 -14.87 -13.11
N TYR A 201 -5.59 -15.02 -14.00
CA TYR A 201 -6.95 -15.47 -13.66
C TYR A 201 -6.97 -16.81 -12.90
N ALA A 202 -6.01 -17.71 -13.16
CA ALA A 202 -5.88 -18.98 -12.46
C ALA A 202 -5.55 -18.81 -10.96
N ASP A 203 -4.59 -17.93 -10.64
CA ASP A 203 -4.17 -17.65 -9.27
C ASP A 203 -5.25 -16.88 -8.49
N ALA A 204 -5.92 -15.94 -9.16
CA ALA A 204 -7.06 -15.22 -8.60
C ALA A 204 -8.25 -16.15 -8.30
N ARG A 205 -8.50 -17.16 -9.16
CA ARG A 205 -9.59 -18.13 -8.97
C ARG A 205 -9.35 -19.04 -7.77
N LEU A 206 -8.11 -19.44 -7.52
CA LEU A 206 -7.75 -20.23 -6.34
C LEU A 206 -7.99 -19.43 -5.04
N ARG A 207 -7.57 -18.16 -4.98
CA ARG A 207 -7.83 -17.25 -3.84
C ARG A 207 -9.32 -16.97 -3.63
N PHE A 208 -10.09 -16.83 -4.72
CA PHE A 208 -11.53 -16.61 -4.63
C PHE A 208 -12.29 -17.86 -4.16
N ALA A 209 -11.92 -19.04 -4.67
CA ALA A 209 -12.49 -20.31 -4.22
C ALA A 209 -12.15 -20.59 -2.75
N GLU A 210 -10.99 -20.18 -2.27
CA GLU A 210 -10.58 -20.22 -0.86
C GLU A 210 -11.50 -19.37 0.03
N GLN A 211 -11.73 -18.09 -0.29
CA GLN A 211 -12.63 -17.23 0.48
C GLN A 211 -14.06 -17.78 0.56
N LEU A 212 -14.53 -18.43 -0.51
CA LEU A 212 -15.85 -19.05 -0.56
C LEU A 212 -15.93 -20.35 0.26
N ARG A 213 -14.88 -21.19 0.23
CA ARG A 213 -14.86 -22.48 0.93
C ARG A 213 -14.69 -22.32 2.43
N SER A 214 -13.81 -21.41 2.85
CA SER A 214 -13.49 -21.17 4.27
C SER A 214 -14.49 -20.24 4.95
N ARG A 215 -15.36 -19.55 4.19
CA ARG A 215 -16.23 -18.45 4.67
C ARG A 215 -15.44 -17.39 5.46
N GLY A 216 -14.15 -17.23 5.15
CA GLY A 216 -13.23 -16.35 5.88
C GLY A 216 -12.78 -16.88 7.26
N ARG A 217 -12.96 -18.17 7.55
CA ARG A 217 -12.51 -18.84 8.77
C ARG A 217 -11.53 -19.98 8.49
N LEU A 218 -10.42 -20.01 9.19
CA LEU A 218 -9.41 -21.07 9.08
C LEU A 218 -9.73 -22.19 10.06
N VAL A 219 -10.06 -23.38 9.53
CA VAL A 219 -10.49 -24.53 10.34
C VAL A 219 -9.60 -25.74 10.08
N THR A 220 -9.21 -25.98 8.84
CA THR A 220 -8.44 -27.17 8.44
C THR A 220 -7.01 -26.81 8.02
N ALA A 221 -6.06 -27.73 8.15
CA ALA A 221 -4.67 -27.53 7.70
C ALA A 221 -4.56 -26.99 6.25
N PRO A 222 -5.32 -27.52 5.27
CA PRO A 222 -5.36 -26.93 3.93
C PRO A 222 -5.82 -25.46 3.89
N ASP A 223 -6.69 -25.02 4.80
CA ASP A 223 -7.09 -23.61 4.84
C ASP A 223 -5.92 -22.72 5.29
N PHE A 224 -5.10 -23.17 6.24
CA PHE A 224 -3.89 -22.46 6.68
C PHE A 224 -2.81 -22.42 5.58
N GLU A 225 -2.58 -23.55 4.90
CA GLU A 225 -1.62 -23.63 3.79
C GLU A 225 -1.98 -22.65 2.67
N ILE A 226 -3.26 -22.65 2.26
CA ILE A 226 -3.73 -21.79 1.18
C ILE A 226 -3.71 -20.32 1.61
N ALA A 227 -4.17 -20.01 2.83
CA ALA A 227 -4.18 -18.64 3.34
C ALA A 227 -2.76 -18.06 3.48
N ALA A 228 -1.79 -18.87 3.91
CA ALA A 228 -0.39 -18.46 3.99
C ALA A 228 0.20 -18.20 2.59
N ARG A 229 0.01 -19.10 1.62
CA ARG A 229 0.46 -18.90 0.23
C ARG A 229 -0.24 -17.72 -0.46
N ALA A 230 -1.49 -17.44 -0.10
CA ALA A 230 -2.24 -16.29 -0.63
C ALA A 230 -1.77 -14.95 -0.05
N PHE A 231 -1.26 -14.96 1.19
CA PHE A 231 -0.79 -13.76 1.89
C PHE A 231 0.50 -13.21 1.27
N GLU A 232 1.48 -14.06 0.99
CA GLU A 232 2.80 -13.68 0.50
C GLU A 232 3.22 -14.60 -0.66
N PRO A 233 3.30 -14.08 -1.91
CA PRO A 233 3.68 -14.88 -3.08
C PRO A 233 5.06 -15.52 -3.00
N ARG A 234 5.99 -14.97 -2.19
CA ARG A 234 7.33 -15.54 -2.00
C ARG A 234 7.32 -16.88 -1.24
N ILE A 235 6.22 -17.24 -0.58
CA ILE A 235 6.07 -18.51 0.14
C ILE A 235 5.97 -19.66 -0.87
N THR A 236 6.99 -20.51 -0.87
CA THR A 236 7.09 -21.67 -1.78
C THR A 236 6.44 -22.92 -1.19
N ASP A 237 6.52 -23.07 0.12
CA ASP A 237 5.98 -24.22 0.83
C ASP A 237 5.39 -23.84 2.20
N VAL A 238 4.39 -24.61 2.63
CA VAL A 238 3.72 -24.43 3.92
C VAL A 238 3.43 -25.78 4.54
N GLU A 239 3.90 -25.99 5.77
CA GLU A 239 3.58 -27.14 6.59
C GLU A 239 2.76 -26.68 7.79
N VAL A 240 1.68 -27.40 8.11
CA VAL A 240 0.79 -27.06 9.23
C VAL A 240 0.71 -28.26 10.18
N ASP A 241 1.00 -28.02 11.45
CA ASP A 241 0.99 -29.04 12.50
C ASP A 241 0.18 -28.55 13.70
N SER A 242 -0.85 -29.30 14.07
CA SER A 242 -1.69 -28.97 15.22
C SER A 242 -1.01 -29.42 16.51
N ARG A 243 -0.77 -28.48 17.42
CA ARG A 243 -0.16 -28.72 18.72
C ARG A 243 -1.02 -28.24 19.86
N VAL A 244 -0.65 -28.68 21.05
CA VAL A 244 -1.25 -28.23 22.29
C VAL A 244 -0.17 -27.51 23.09
N GLU A 245 -0.37 -26.23 23.36
CA GLU A 245 0.57 -25.40 24.12
C GLU A 245 -0.02 -25.03 25.47
N ARG A 246 0.84 -24.94 26.49
CA ARG A 246 0.47 -24.39 27.80
C ARG A 246 0.67 -22.87 27.77
N THR A 247 -0.40 -22.13 27.98
CA THR A 247 -0.39 -20.67 28.19
C THR A 247 -0.65 -20.35 29.67
N PRO A 248 -0.41 -19.11 30.11
CA PRO A 248 -0.78 -18.68 31.46
C PRO A 248 -2.26 -18.87 31.79
N GLU A 249 -3.15 -18.85 30.78
CA GLU A 249 -4.60 -19.09 30.96
C GLU A 249 -5.03 -20.56 30.85
N GLY A 250 -4.10 -21.50 30.61
CA GLY A 250 -4.40 -22.93 30.55
C GLY A 250 -3.79 -23.64 29.35
N VAL A 251 -4.51 -24.59 28.78
CA VAL A 251 -4.05 -25.38 27.65
C VAL A 251 -4.81 -24.93 26.40
N ARG A 252 -4.09 -24.62 25.32
CA ARG A 252 -4.67 -24.12 24.08
C ARG A 252 -4.19 -24.95 22.89
N GLN A 253 -5.11 -25.28 21.98
CA GLN A 253 -4.74 -25.82 20.69
C GLN A 253 -4.12 -24.70 19.84
N VAL A 254 -2.92 -24.93 19.33
CA VAL A 254 -2.15 -23.99 18.52
C VAL A 254 -1.78 -24.65 17.20
N GLU A 255 -2.15 -24.03 16.10
CA GLU A 255 -1.70 -24.44 14.77
C GLU A 255 -0.32 -23.83 14.51
N ARG A 256 0.70 -24.67 14.36
CA ARG A 256 2.06 -24.25 14.01
C ARG A 256 2.19 -24.27 12.49
N VAL A 257 2.33 -23.08 11.91
CA VAL A 257 2.43 -22.87 10.46
C VAL A 257 3.87 -22.55 10.12
N ARG A 258 4.56 -23.50 9.48
CA ARG A 258 5.93 -23.32 8.98
C ARG A 258 5.87 -22.93 7.52
N VAL A 259 6.43 -21.78 7.16
CA VAL A 259 6.49 -21.32 5.78
C VAL A 259 7.93 -21.32 5.29
N ARG A 260 8.14 -21.71 4.04
CA ARG A 260 9.46 -21.66 3.38
C ARG A 260 9.49 -20.54 2.36
N VAL A 261 10.45 -19.64 2.51
CA VAL A 261 10.64 -18.49 1.63
C VAL A 261 12.11 -18.44 1.22
N PRO A 262 12.46 -18.52 -0.08
CA PRO A 262 13.85 -18.52 -0.51
C PRO A 262 14.60 -17.27 -0.02
N ALA A 263 15.80 -17.45 0.54
CA ALA A 263 16.59 -16.35 1.11
C ALA A 263 16.87 -15.23 0.11
N GLU A 264 17.04 -15.56 -1.17
CA GLU A 264 17.26 -14.63 -2.28
C GLU A 264 16.07 -13.69 -2.56
N SER A 265 14.90 -13.98 -1.97
CA SER A 265 13.69 -13.16 -2.13
C SER A 265 13.57 -12.03 -1.08
N PHE A 266 14.54 -11.92 -0.18
CA PHE A 266 14.65 -10.85 0.81
C PHE A 266 15.81 -9.91 0.48
N ALA A 267 15.64 -8.62 0.75
CA ALA A 267 16.73 -7.65 0.74
C ALA A 267 17.50 -7.68 2.08
N ASP A 268 16.80 -7.93 3.19
CA ASP A 268 17.37 -8.20 4.52
C ASP A 268 16.61 -9.38 5.14
N VAL A 269 17.25 -10.55 5.17
CA VAL A 269 16.62 -11.81 5.63
C VAL A 269 16.20 -11.71 7.09
N GLU A 270 17.00 -11.14 7.98
CA GLU A 270 16.70 -11.11 9.42
C GLU A 270 15.54 -10.15 9.72
N ALA A 271 15.60 -8.94 9.17
CA ALA A 271 14.55 -7.95 9.41
C ALA A 271 13.24 -8.31 8.71
N GLU A 272 13.28 -8.74 7.45
CA GLU A 272 12.07 -9.03 6.68
C GLU A 272 11.40 -10.33 7.12
N SER A 273 12.15 -11.37 7.51
CA SER A 273 11.55 -12.63 7.99
C SER A 273 10.80 -12.43 9.32
N LEU A 274 11.31 -11.58 10.21
CA LEU A 274 10.63 -11.20 11.45
C LEU A 274 9.31 -10.49 11.16
N VAL A 275 9.33 -9.50 10.27
CA VAL A 275 8.13 -8.75 9.87
C VAL A 275 7.13 -9.65 9.15
N LEU A 276 7.60 -10.55 8.27
CA LEU A 276 6.75 -11.51 7.58
C LEU A 276 6.07 -12.44 8.58
N ARG A 277 6.82 -13.00 9.52
CA ARG A 277 6.31 -13.87 10.59
C ARG A 277 5.20 -13.19 11.37
N GLU A 278 5.45 -11.98 11.87
CA GLU A 278 4.48 -11.24 12.70
C GLU A 278 3.21 -10.89 11.93
N ARG A 279 3.36 -10.37 10.70
CA ARG A 279 2.21 -10.00 9.88
C ARG A 279 1.39 -11.21 9.44
N LEU A 280 2.05 -12.31 9.09
CA LEU A 280 1.37 -13.54 8.72
C LEU A 280 0.66 -14.15 9.94
N GLU A 281 1.29 -14.15 11.11
CA GLU A 281 0.67 -14.65 12.35
C GLU A 281 -0.60 -13.86 12.68
N ASP A 282 -0.53 -12.53 12.62
CA ASP A 282 -1.70 -11.66 12.84
C ASP A 282 -2.79 -11.87 11.79
N HIS A 283 -2.40 -12.02 10.52
CA HIS A 283 -3.31 -12.28 9.42
C HIS A 283 -4.10 -13.58 9.61
N LEU A 284 -3.43 -14.66 10.00
CA LEU A 284 -4.06 -15.95 10.26
C LEU A 284 -4.93 -15.88 11.52
N ARG A 285 -4.43 -15.24 12.58
CA ARG A 285 -5.13 -15.08 13.87
C ARG A 285 -6.49 -14.41 13.73
N GLN A 286 -6.61 -13.38 12.89
CA GLN A 286 -7.87 -12.67 12.64
C GLN A 286 -8.99 -13.56 12.05
N ARG A 287 -8.62 -14.71 11.47
CA ARG A 287 -9.54 -15.63 10.80
C ARG A 287 -9.72 -16.95 11.55
N MET A 288 -9.03 -17.14 12.67
CA MET A 288 -9.18 -18.34 13.48
C MET A 288 -10.51 -18.40 14.22
N VAL A 289 -10.91 -19.62 14.54
CA VAL A 289 -12.00 -19.89 15.49
C VAL A 289 -11.57 -19.48 16.90
N LEU A 290 -12.49 -18.87 17.65
CA LEU A 290 -12.25 -18.50 19.05
C LEU A 290 -11.75 -19.71 19.86
N GLY A 291 -10.72 -19.50 20.68
CA GLY A 291 -10.10 -20.56 21.49
C GLY A 291 -8.91 -21.27 20.84
N HIS A 292 -8.65 -21.09 19.53
CA HIS A 292 -7.49 -21.68 18.85
C HIS A 292 -6.39 -20.64 18.62
N GLY A 293 -5.13 -21.00 18.82
CA GLY A 293 -3.96 -20.14 18.60
C GLY A 293 -3.25 -20.48 17.30
N VAL A 294 -2.45 -19.54 16.80
CA VAL A 294 -1.56 -19.77 15.64
C VAL A 294 -0.17 -19.26 15.98
N ARG A 295 0.83 -20.01 15.53
CA ARG A 295 2.24 -19.65 15.60
C ARG A 295 2.85 -19.81 14.22
N VAL A 296 3.51 -18.76 13.75
CA VAL A 296 4.18 -18.79 12.45
C VAL A 296 5.68 -18.91 12.64
N GLU A 297 6.30 -19.76 11.81
CA GLU A 297 7.75 -19.90 11.69
C GLU A 297 8.13 -19.72 10.23
N VAL A 298 9.10 -18.83 9.99
CA VAL A 298 9.63 -18.57 8.66
C VAL A 298 10.97 -19.29 8.55
N HIS A 299 11.07 -20.18 7.57
CA HIS A 299 12.32 -20.84 7.19
C HIS A 299 12.79 -20.26 5.87
N THR A 300 14.09 -19.98 5.80
CA THR A 300 14.75 -19.44 4.61
C THR A 300 15.76 -20.42 4.05
#